data_AF-A0A8S3I855-F1
#
_entry.id   AF-A0A8S3I855-F1
#
_cell.length_a   1.000
_cell.length_b   1.000
_cell.length_c   1.000
_cell.angle_alpha   90.00
_cell.angle_beta   90.00
_cell.angle_gamma   90.00
#
_symmetry.space_group_name_H-M   'P 1'
#
loop_
_entity.id
_entity.type
_entity.pdbx_description
1 polymer ?
#
loop_
_entity_poly.entity_id
_entity_poly.type
_entity_poly.pdbx_seq_one_letter_code
_entity_poly.pdbx_strand_id
1 'polypeptide(L)'
;MLELNDNVQLKRHFIEFCREKYANNNGELKIINEFDQHYQNHSPVWWYTRECFLSKMLDKAMRMQDINILFKMKFFLRDLHQQIEQVHSTMSTSAFRVLYRGQGSRDISLHFAQHSLNRDNIVAVIFEIHIDPSIRSTPFISLDGIGYFPTGTDILFS
;
A
#
# COMPACT_ATOMS: atom_id res chain seq x y z
N MET A 1 9.29 23.44 14.62
CA MET A 1 10.36 22.71 15.35
C MET A 1 9.80 21.54 16.19
N LEU A 2 8.57 21.62 16.71
CA LEU A 2 7.93 20.54 17.50
C LEU A 2 7.55 19.29 16.68
N GLU A 3 7.00 19.45 15.48
CA GLU A 3 6.49 18.31 14.68
C GLU A 3 7.56 17.31 14.19
N LEU A 4 8.79 17.78 13.97
CA LEU A 4 9.93 16.95 13.55
C LEU A 4 10.39 16.03 14.69
N ASN A 5 10.37 16.53 15.93
CA ASN A 5 10.76 15.75 17.11
C ASN A 5 9.74 14.66 17.43
N ASP A 6 8.45 14.99 17.26
CA ASP A 6 7.35 14.05 17.44
C ASP A 6 7.43 12.89 16.45
N ASN A 7 7.74 13.14 15.17
CA ASN A 7 7.84 12.07 14.16
C ASN A 7 8.97 11.08 14.49
N VAL A 8 10.15 11.59 14.90
CA VAL A 8 11.28 10.73 15.29
C VAL A 8 10.91 9.84 16.48
N GLN A 9 10.23 10.38 17.49
CA GLN A 9 9.78 9.60 18.63
C GLN A 9 8.72 8.57 18.26
N LEU A 10 7.75 8.93 17.41
CA LEU A 10 6.72 8.02 16.91
C LEU A 10 7.30 6.86 16.12
N LYS A 11 8.25 7.14 15.22
CA LYS A 11 8.98 6.10 14.49
C LYS A 11 9.69 5.17 15.46
N ARG A 12 10.42 5.70 16.45
CA ARG A 12 11.14 4.88 17.44
C ARG A 12 10.21 3.91 18.18
N HIS A 13 9.13 4.41 18.75
CA HIS A 13 8.15 3.57 19.46
C HIS A 13 7.50 2.53 18.53
N PHE A 14 7.28 2.88 17.26
CA PHE A 14 6.77 1.93 16.28
C PHE A 14 7.76 0.81 16.00
N ILE A 15 9.06 1.12 15.86
CA ILE A 15 10.11 0.13 15.62
C ILE A 15 10.27 -0.81 16.81
N GLU A 16 10.27 -0.29 18.03
CA GLU A 16 10.32 -1.10 19.25
C GLU A 16 9.15 -2.08 19.31
N PHE A 17 7.92 -1.59 19.08
CA PHE A 17 6.72 -2.42 18.98
C PHE A 17 6.85 -3.51 17.90
N CYS A 18 7.41 -3.18 16.73
CA CYS A 18 7.61 -4.16 15.67
C CYS A 18 8.66 -5.22 16.06
N ARG A 19 9.76 -4.83 16.70
CA ARG A 19 10.79 -5.76 17.16
C ARG A 19 10.23 -6.77 18.16
N GLU A 20 9.39 -6.31 19.10
CA GLU A 20 8.70 -7.20 20.05
C GLU A 20 7.72 -8.15 19.33
N LYS A 21 6.88 -7.61 18.44
CA LYS A 21 5.86 -8.40 17.73
C LYS A 21 6.46 -9.47 16.81
N TYR A 22 7.61 -9.19 16.20
CA TYR A 22 8.30 -10.07 15.26
C TYR A 22 9.57 -10.71 15.85
N ALA A 23 9.71 -10.77 17.18
CA ALA A 23 10.91 -11.27 17.85
C ALA A 23 11.38 -12.66 17.39
N ASN A 24 10.45 -13.53 16.97
CA ASN A 24 10.74 -14.88 16.49
C ASN A 24 10.86 -15.00 14.96
N ASN A 25 10.81 -13.88 14.23
CA ASN A 25 10.90 -13.86 12.77
C ASN A 25 12.15 -13.11 12.32
N ASN A 26 13.26 -13.83 12.19
CA ASN A 26 14.55 -13.28 11.77
C ASN A 26 14.51 -12.59 10.39
N GLY A 27 13.59 -13.02 9.50
CA GLY A 27 13.40 -12.39 8.21
C GLY A 27 12.84 -10.98 8.36
N GLU A 28 11.72 -10.84 9.09
CA GLU A 28 11.08 -9.55 9.34
C GLU A 28 11.97 -8.64 10.20
N LEU A 29 12.71 -9.17 11.19
CA LEU A 29 13.65 -8.38 12.00
C LEU A 29 14.75 -7.71 11.16
N LYS A 30 15.26 -8.39 10.13
CA LYS A 30 16.23 -7.79 9.20
C LYS A 30 15.61 -6.61 8.46
N ILE A 31 14.37 -6.77 7.97
CA ILE A 31 13.65 -5.71 7.25
C ILE A 31 13.30 -4.55 8.20
N ILE A 32 12.94 -4.82 9.46
CA ILE A 32 12.68 -3.80 10.47
C ILE A 32 13.94 -2.97 10.73
N ASN A 33 15.12 -3.60 10.82
CA ASN A 33 16.38 -2.88 10.98
C ASN A 33 16.75 -2.07 9.74
N GLU A 34 16.51 -2.62 8.55
CA GLU A 34 16.68 -1.89 7.28
C GLU A 34 15.77 -0.65 7.23
N PHE A 35 14.49 -0.80 7.60
CA PHE A 35 13.54 0.30 7.69
C PHE A 35 13.96 1.34 8.73
N ASP A 36 14.43 0.91 9.90
CA ASP A 36 14.87 1.82 10.96
C ASP A 36 16.04 2.72 10.47
N GLN A 37 17.05 2.12 9.85
CA GLN A 37 18.26 2.81 9.41
C GLN A 37 18.09 3.57 8.09
N HIS A 38 17.35 3.01 7.14
CA HIS A 38 17.31 3.45 5.75
C HIS A 38 15.91 3.85 5.29
N TYR A 39 15.03 4.25 6.21
CA TYR A 39 13.68 4.70 5.86
C TYR A 39 13.70 5.78 4.76
N GLN A 40 14.57 6.78 4.91
CA GLN A 40 14.67 7.94 4.00
C GLN A 40 15.31 7.61 2.65
N ASN A 41 15.94 6.44 2.50
CA ASN A 41 16.56 6.04 1.24
C ASN A 41 15.51 5.60 0.20
N HIS A 42 14.31 5.26 0.65
CA HIS A 42 13.19 4.87 -0.19
C HIS A 42 11.95 5.68 0.17
N SER A 43 11.00 5.74 -0.75
CA SER A 43 9.76 6.46 -0.50
C SER A 43 8.79 5.65 0.39
N PRO A 44 7.87 6.28 1.12
CA PRO A 44 6.80 5.58 1.84
C PRO A 44 6.02 4.57 0.98
N VAL A 45 5.71 4.91 -0.27
CA VAL A 45 5.05 4.03 -1.24
C VAL A 45 5.88 2.78 -1.53
N TRP A 46 7.20 2.91 -1.65
CA TRP A 46 8.09 1.77 -1.83
C TRP A 46 8.05 0.83 -0.62
N TRP A 47 8.07 1.38 0.60
CA TRP A 47 7.95 0.58 1.82
C TRP A 47 6.58 -0.09 1.97
N TYR A 48 5.51 0.59 1.54
CA TYR A 48 4.15 0.05 1.57
C TYR A 48 3.96 -1.10 0.57
N THR A 49 4.56 -1.00 -0.62
CA THR A 49 4.40 -2.00 -1.69
C THR A 49 5.33 -3.19 -1.54
N ARG A 50 6.33 -3.12 -0.66
CA ARG A 50 7.18 -4.25 -0.30
C ARG A 50 6.37 -5.29 0.49
N GLU A 51 6.57 -6.56 0.16
CA GLU A 51 6.02 -7.67 0.94
C GLU A 51 6.80 -7.83 2.27
N CYS A 52 6.36 -7.15 3.32
CA CYS A 52 7.03 -7.17 4.63
C CYS A 52 6.06 -6.91 5.79
N PHE A 53 6.60 -6.80 7.00
CA PHE A 53 5.86 -6.51 8.22
C PHE A 53 4.93 -5.30 8.08
N LEU A 54 5.36 -4.27 7.33
CA LEU A 54 4.67 -2.98 7.27
C LEU A 54 3.32 -3.08 6.56
N SER A 55 3.31 -3.63 5.34
CA SER A 55 2.10 -3.87 4.56
C SER A 55 1.17 -4.86 5.26
N LYS A 56 1.72 -5.98 5.74
CA LYS A 56 0.95 -7.00 6.48
C LYS A 56 0.29 -6.43 7.74
N MET A 57 1.01 -5.61 8.50
CA MET A 57 0.50 -4.99 9.72
C MET A 57 -0.59 -3.98 9.42
N LEU A 58 -0.36 -3.12 8.42
CA LEU A 58 -1.31 -2.08 8.05
C LEU A 58 -2.62 -2.68 7.51
N ASP A 59 -2.52 -3.64 6.58
CA ASP A 59 -3.68 -4.35 6.04
C ASP A 59 -4.49 -5.04 7.14
N LYS A 60 -3.79 -5.68 8.07
CA LYS A 60 -4.45 -6.35 9.20
C LYS A 60 -5.14 -5.34 10.11
N ALA A 61 -4.49 -4.22 10.43
CA ALA A 61 -5.05 -3.16 11.26
C ALA A 61 -6.29 -2.53 10.63
N MET A 62 -6.26 -2.25 9.32
CA MET A 62 -7.42 -1.75 8.59
C MET A 62 -8.57 -2.76 8.57
N ARG A 63 -8.29 -4.03 8.26
CA ARG A 63 -9.32 -5.10 8.24
C ARG A 63 -10.00 -5.32 9.59
N MET A 64 -9.25 -5.18 10.68
CA MET A 64 -9.75 -5.39 12.04
C MET A 64 -10.18 -4.08 12.73
N GLN A 65 -10.06 -2.93 12.06
CA GLN A 65 -10.27 -1.61 12.66
C GLN A 65 -9.47 -1.41 13.96
N ASP A 66 -8.24 -1.91 14.00
CA ASP A 66 -7.37 -1.82 15.18
C ASP A 66 -6.75 -0.42 15.28
N ILE A 67 -7.48 0.48 15.94
CA ILE A 67 -7.09 1.89 16.13
C ILE A 67 -5.73 1.99 16.86
N ASN A 68 -5.40 1.05 17.75
CA ASN A 68 -4.14 1.09 18.48
C ASN A 68 -2.95 0.86 17.56
N ILE A 69 -3.05 -0.11 16.64
CA ILE A 69 -2.01 -0.33 15.62
C ILE A 69 -1.98 0.85 14.64
N LEU A 70 -3.13 1.33 14.16
CA LEU A 70 -3.20 2.48 13.25
C LEU A 70 -2.54 3.72 13.87
N PHE A 71 -2.76 3.99 15.16
CA PHE A 71 -2.13 5.10 15.86
C PHE A 71 -0.61 4.94 15.98
N LYS A 72 -0.10 3.72 16.17
CA LYS A 72 1.36 3.46 16.14
C LYS A 72 1.94 3.67 14.74
N MET A 73 1.16 3.39 13.70
CA MET A 73 1.54 3.58 12.30
C MET A 73 1.28 5.01 11.78
N LYS A 74 0.73 5.92 12.60
CA LYS A 74 0.24 7.23 12.14
C LYS A 74 1.29 8.09 11.44
N PHE A 75 2.55 7.97 11.83
CA PHE A 75 3.63 8.71 11.17
C PHE A 75 3.80 8.22 9.73
N PHE A 76 3.82 6.90 9.53
CA PHE A 76 3.93 6.28 8.21
C PHE A 76 2.70 6.52 7.36
N LEU A 77 1.49 6.45 7.95
CA LEU A 77 0.24 6.75 7.25
C LEU A 77 0.20 8.19 6.73
N ARG A 78 0.67 9.15 7.54
CA ARG A 78 0.79 10.54 7.12
C ARG A 78 1.78 10.68 5.97
N ASP A 79 2.98 10.12 6.10
CA ASP A 79 4.01 10.21 5.06
C ASP A 79 3.53 9.56 3.75
N LEU A 80 2.83 8.42 3.84
CA LEU A 80 2.24 7.72 2.70
C LEU A 80 1.14 8.55 2.02
N HIS A 81 0.19 9.08 2.80
CA HIS A 81 -0.88 9.95 2.30
C HIS A 81 -0.32 11.18 1.58
N GLN A 82 0.63 11.88 2.21
CA GLN A 82 1.28 13.05 1.65
C GLN A 82 2.00 12.73 0.33
N GLN A 83 2.64 11.58 0.24
CA GLN A 83 3.28 11.15 -1.01
C GLN A 83 2.25 10.88 -2.12
N ILE A 84 1.13 10.21 -1.80
CA ILE A 84 0.06 9.95 -2.77
C ILE A 84 -0.53 11.26 -3.27
N GLU A 85 -0.83 12.22 -2.38
CA GLU A 85 -1.34 13.54 -2.75
C GLU A 85 -0.36 14.31 -3.63
N GLN A 86 0.93 14.33 -3.25
CA GLN A 86 1.96 15.03 -4.00
C GLN A 86 2.08 14.50 -5.43
N VAL A 87 2.15 13.18 -5.61
CA VAL A 87 2.27 12.57 -6.94
C VAL A 87 0.96 12.69 -7.73
N HIS A 88 -0.20 12.53 -7.09
CA HIS A 88 -1.50 12.72 -7.74
C HIS A 88 -1.66 14.15 -8.27
N SER A 89 -1.19 15.17 -7.51
CA SER A 89 -1.26 16.57 -7.93
C SER A 89 -0.45 16.89 -9.20
N THR A 90 0.57 16.09 -9.51
CA THR A 90 1.44 16.27 -10.68
C THR A 90 1.03 15.40 -11.87
N MET A 91 0.14 14.41 -11.67
CA MET A 91 -0.42 13.62 -12.78
C MET A 91 -1.37 14.47 -13.63
N SER A 92 -1.08 14.61 -14.92
CA SER A 92 -1.99 15.24 -15.88
C SER A 92 -3.25 14.38 -16.04
N THR A 93 -4.40 14.93 -15.66
CA THR A 93 -5.71 14.27 -15.49
C THR A 93 -6.42 13.91 -16.80
N SER A 94 -5.72 13.61 -17.89
CA SER A 94 -6.32 13.63 -19.23
C SER A 94 -6.97 12.33 -19.70
N ALA A 95 -7.01 11.25 -18.92
CA ALA A 95 -7.64 10.00 -19.36
C ALA A 95 -8.42 9.30 -18.23
N PHE A 96 -9.70 9.01 -18.52
CA PHE A 96 -10.52 8.06 -17.78
C PHE A 96 -9.81 6.70 -17.73
N ARG A 97 -9.75 6.06 -16.56
CA ARG A 97 -9.09 4.76 -16.40
C ARG A 97 -10.05 3.73 -15.83
N VAL A 98 -10.01 2.55 -16.43
CA VAL A 98 -10.69 1.35 -15.93
C VAL A 98 -9.65 0.45 -15.28
N LEU A 99 -9.85 0.11 -14.02
CA LEU A 99 -9.01 -0.82 -13.28
C LEU A 99 -9.75 -2.13 -12.99
N TYR A 100 -8.97 -3.20 -12.83
CA TYR A 100 -9.46 -4.52 -12.47
C TYR A 100 -8.77 -4.96 -11.17
N ARG A 101 -9.56 -5.36 -10.16
CA ARG A 101 -8.99 -5.79 -8.88
C ARG A 101 -8.53 -7.24 -8.96
N GLY A 102 -7.24 -7.48 -8.69
CA GLY A 102 -6.64 -8.81 -8.59
C GLY A 102 -5.86 -9.26 -9.82
N GLN A 103 -6.05 -8.63 -10.99
CA GLN A 103 -5.31 -8.87 -12.23
C GLN A 103 -5.28 -7.61 -13.10
N GLY A 104 -4.19 -7.37 -13.83
CA GLY A 104 -3.92 -6.09 -14.51
C GLY A 104 -4.74 -5.80 -15.78
N SER A 105 -5.64 -6.68 -16.22
CA SER A 105 -6.49 -6.42 -17.39
C SER A 105 -7.80 -7.20 -17.39
N ARG A 106 -8.74 -6.73 -18.23
CA ARG A 106 -10.03 -7.39 -18.48
C ARG A 106 -9.84 -8.80 -19.01
N ASP A 107 -8.98 -8.98 -20.00
CA ASP A 107 -8.78 -10.26 -20.68
C ASP A 107 -8.18 -11.30 -19.73
N ILE A 108 -7.22 -10.90 -18.91
CA ILE A 108 -6.63 -11.78 -17.89
C ILE A 108 -7.70 -12.17 -16.86
N SER A 109 -8.47 -11.20 -16.37
CA SER A 109 -9.55 -11.43 -15.41
C SER A 109 -10.63 -12.38 -15.97
N LEU A 110 -11.04 -12.17 -17.22
CA LEU A 110 -12.00 -13.02 -17.92
C LEU A 110 -11.44 -14.43 -18.16
N HIS A 111 -10.19 -14.54 -18.56
CA HIS A 111 -9.54 -15.84 -18.77
C HIS A 111 -9.51 -16.69 -17.50
N PHE A 112 -9.18 -16.10 -16.35
CA PHE A 112 -9.25 -16.78 -15.05
C PHE A 112 -10.68 -17.13 -14.62
N ALA A 113 -11.63 -16.22 -14.84
CA ALA A 113 -13.05 -16.46 -14.57
C ALA A 113 -13.56 -17.66 -15.39
N GLN A 114 -13.29 -17.68 -16.70
CA GLN A 114 -13.67 -18.76 -17.60
C GLN A 114 -13.06 -20.11 -17.20
N HIS A 115 -11.79 -20.15 -16.80
CA HIS A 115 -11.16 -21.36 -16.32
C HIS A 115 -11.79 -21.92 -15.04
N SER A 116 -12.37 -21.05 -14.21
CA SER A 116 -12.99 -21.44 -12.94
C SER A 116 -14.40 -22.02 -13.11
N LEU A 117 -15.05 -21.76 -14.26
CA LEU A 117 -16.40 -22.24 -14.58
C LEU A 117 -16.46 -23.74 -14.92
N ASN A 118 -15.32 -24.42 -15.06
CA ASN A 118 -15.25 -25.87 -15.24
C ASN A 118 -15.41 -26.65 -13.92
N ARG A 119 -15.71 -25.97 -12.81
CA ARG A 119 -15.94 -26.58 -11.50
C ARG A 119 -17.39 -26.33 -11.08
N ASP A 120 -18.09 -27.39 -10.69
CA ASP A 120 -19.43 -27.27 -10.13
C ASP A 120 -19.39 -26.37 -8.88
N ASN A 121 -20.41 -25.52 -8.75
CA ASN A 121 -20.64 -24.66 -7.57
C ASN A 121 -19.63 -23.50 -7.38
N ILE A 122 -19.03 -22.98 -8.45
CA ILE A 122 -18.22 -21.74 -8.41
C ILE A 122 -18.90 -20.62 -9.21
N VAL A 123 -19.00 -19.44 -8.62
CA VAL A 123 -19.38 -18.20 -9.31
C VAL A 123 -18.14 -17.32 -9.44
N ALA A 124 -17.71 -17.05 -10.67
CA ALA A 124 -16.64 -16.11 -10.93
C ALA A 124 -17.19 -14.67 -10.91
N VAL A 125 -16.57 -13.79 -10.12
CA VAL A 125 -16.94 -12.37 -10.00
C VAL A 125 -15.74 -11.53 -10.45
N ILE A 126 -15.98 -10.60 -11.37
CA ILE A 126 -14.97 -9.63 -11.86
C ILE A 126 -15.33 -8.25 -11.31
N PHE A 127 -14.37 -7.61 -10.65
CA PHE A 127 -14.52 -6.26 -10.14
C PHE A 127 -13.85 -5.26 -11.07
N GLU A 128 -14.67 -4.40 -11.69
CA GLU A 128 -14.25 -3.29 -12.53
C GLU A 128 -14.42 -1.98 -11.75
N ILE A 129 -13.36 -1.17 -11.67
CA ILE A 129 -13.35 0.12 -10.97
C ILE A 129 -13.13 1.21 -12.00
N HIS A 130 -14.11 2.10 -12.14
CA HIS A 130 -14.03 3.27 -13.01
C HIS A 130 -13.48 4.47 -12.25
N ILE A 131 -12.38 5.03 -12.72
CA ILE A 131 -11.77 6.23 -12.16
C ILE A 131 -11.96 7.38 -13.15
N ASP A 132 -12.72 8.37 -12.71
CA ASP A 132 -12.76 9.69 -13.35
C ASP A 132 -11.78 10.62 -12.63
N PRO A 133 -10.62 10.95 -13.24
CA PRO A 133 -9.61 11.80 -12.62
C PRO A 133 -10.06 13.27 -12.44
N SER A 134 -11.21 13.67 -12.99
CA SER A 134 -11.81 14.98 -12.69
C SER A 134 -12.46 15.02 -11.30
N ILE A 135 -12.78 13.87 -10.71
CA ILE A 135 -13.34 13.74 -9.37
C ILE A 135 -12.20 13.69 -8.34
N ARG A 136 -11.96 14.82 -7.67
CA ARG A 136 -10.87 14.97 -6.68
C ARG A 136 -11.18 14.37 -5.30
N SER A 137 -12.14 13.46 -5.17
CA SER A 137 -12.57 12.95 -3.85
C SER A 137 -11.56 12.03 -3.18
N THR A 138 -10.75 11.31 -3.98
CA THR A 138 -9.81 10.30 -3.48
C THR A 138 -8.52 10.35 -4.31
N PRO A 139 -7.41 10.82 -3.73
CA PRO A 139 -6.10 10.80 -4.38
C PRO A 139 -5.66 9.37 -4.71
N PHE A 140 -4.99 9.20 -5.85
CA PHE A 140 -4.43 7.91 -6.28
C PHE A 140 -3.13 8.08 -7.07
N ILE A 141 -2.31 7.04 -7.13
CA ILE A 141 -1.05 7.05 -7.88
C ILE A 141 -0.82 5.73 -8.62
N SER A 142 -0.17 5.81 -9.78
CA SER A 142 0.39 4.65 -10.47
C SER A 142 1.67 4.19 -9.76
N LEU A 143 1.82 2.89 -9.51
CA LEU A 143 3.01 2.33 -8.85
C LEU A 143 4.19 2.05 -9.80
N ASP A 144 3.97 2.19 -11.10
CA ASP A 144 5.00 2.02 -12.13
C ASP A 144 6.24 2.89 -11.86
N GLY A 145 7.41 2.27 -11.77
CA GLY A 145 8.68 2.93 -11.48
C GLY A 145 8.87 3.51 -10.06
N ILE A 146 7.87 3.47 -9.18
CA ILE A 146 7.95 4.04 -7.82
C ILE A 146 7.69 3.03 -6.69
N GLY A 147 7.01 1.93 -6.99
CA GLY A 147 6.79 0.83 -6.05
C GLY A 147 8.03 -0.03 -5.83
N TYR A 148 7.97 -0.92 -4.84
CA TYR A 148 8.98 -1.93 -4.58
C TYR A 148 9.20 -2.84 -5.80
N PHE A 149 8.10 -3.23 -6.45
CA PHE A 149 8.12 -3.91 -7.73
C PHE A 149 8.18 -2.85 -8.84
N PRO A 150 9.30 -2.77 -9.60
CA PRO A 150 9.54 -1.67 -10.54
C PRO A 150 8.64 -1.72 -11.78
N THR A 151 7.91 -2.81 -11.96
CA THR A 151 7.05 -3.08 -13.11
C THR A 151 5.68 -3.51 -12.62
N GLY A 152 4.64 -2.82 -13.06
CA GLY A 152 3.27 -3.13 -12.66
C GLY A 152 2.28 -2.12 -13.22
N THR A 153 1.01 -2.49 -13.19
CA THR A 153 -0.12 -1.58 -13.52
C THR A 153 -0.94 -1.22 -12.28
N ASP A 154 -0.41 -1.57 -11.11
CA ASP A 154 -1.10 -1.38 -9.84
C ASP A 154 -1.24 0.11 -9.52
N ILE A 155 -2.41 0.45 -8.98
CA ILE A 155 -2.75 1.79 -8.53
C ILE A 155 -2.99 1.75 -7.02
N LEU A 156 -2.43 2.72 -6.32
CA LEU A 156 -2.64 2.91 -4.88
C LEU A 156 -3.54 4.12 -4.65
N PHE A 157 -4.62 3.92 -3.90
CA PHE A 157 -5.51 4.98 -3.42
C PHE A 157 -5.12 5.37 -2.01
N SER A 158 -5.32 6.64 -1.66
CA SER A 158 -5.18 7.10 -0.28
C SER A 158 -6.45 6.91 0.55
#